data_AF-A0A2E0HJP5-F1
#
_entry.id   AF-A0A2E0HJP5-F1
#
_cell.length_a   1.000
_cell.length_b   1.000
_cell.length_c   1.000
_cell.angle_alpha   90.00
_cell.angle_beta   90.00
_cell.angle_gamma   90.00
#
_symmetry.space_group_name_H-M   'P 1'
#
loop_
_entity.id
_entity.type
_entity.pdbx_description
1 polymer ?
#
loop_
_entity_poly.entity_id
_entity_poly.type
_entity_poly.pdbx_seq_one_letter_code
_entity_poly.pdbx_strand_id
1 'polypeptide(L)'
;MPVWVTLYVALMLVSLPVGVTMLRRIERDWLHPVGGMISTLLSLGFIFSYWLPDLVPLHDRSVLLLFAFVLFWDLYSLRRLRDKLPEYLGLEEDSELQPGSGAWLTGILLMLPAYYFAALVCLRVMN
;
A
#
# COMPACT_ATOMS: atom_id res chain seq x y z
N MET A 1 -1.36 20.37 -5.21
CA MET A 1 -1.99 19.02 -5.35
C MET A 1 -3.47 19.19 -5.63
N PRO A 2 -4.04 18.45 -6.59
CA PRO A 2 -5.48 18.47 -6.87
C PRO A 2 -6.26 17.79 -5.72
N VAL A 3 -7.51 18.22 -5.53
CA VAL A 3 -8.35 17.84 -4.38
C VAL A 3 -8.48 16.32 -4.22
N TRP A 4 -8.63 15.57 -5.31
CA TRP A 4 -8.76 14.12 -5.26
C TRP A 4 -7.50 13.42 -4.72
N VAL A 5 -6.30 13.93 -4.99
CA VAL A 5 -5.05 13.37 -4.44
C VAL A 5 -4.96 13.68 -2.95
N THR A 6 -5.37 14.87 -2.53
CA THR A 6 -5.41 15.24 -1.11
C THR A 6 -6.40 14.36 -0.35
N LEU A 7 -7.59 14.11 -0.91
CA LEU A 7 -8.58 13.17 -0.33
C LEU A 7 -8.03 11.74 -0.26
N TYR A 8 -7.31 11.31 -1.30
CA TYR A 8 -6.67 10.00 -1.33
C TYR A 8 -5.61 9.84 -0.24
N VAL A 9 -4.73 10.83 -0.07
CA VAL A 9 -3.72 10.86 1.00
C VAL A 9 -4.38 10.86 2.38
N ALA A 10 -5.44 11.66 2.58
CA ALA A 10 -6.21 11.66 3.82
C ALA A 10 -6.82 10.29 4.12
N LEU A 11 -7.38 9.63 3.10
CA LEU A 11 -7.93 8.28 3.22
C LEU A 11 -6.83 7.27 3.60
N MET A 12 -5.67 7.30 2.96
CA MET A 12 -4.53 6.45 3.33
C MET A 12 -4.14 6.63 4.80
N LEU A 13 -3.99 7.88 5.26
CA LEU A 13 -3.61 8.19 6.65
C LEU A 13 -4.64 7.70 7.67
N VAL A 14 -5.93 7.88 7.40
CA VAL A 14 -7.01 7.43 8.28
C VAL A 14 -7.14 5.90 8.28
N SER A 15 -6.88 5.25 7.14
CA SER A 15 -6.94 3.79 7.02
C SER A 15 -5.74 3.06 7.64
N LEU A 16 -4.59 3.72 7.74
CA LEU A 16 -3.34 3.13 8.23
C LEU A 16 -3.45 2.49 9.62
N PRO A 17 -4.01 3.16 10.66
CA PRO A 17 -4.16 2.53 11.99
C PRO A 17 -5.10 1.31 11.96
N VAL A 18 -6.14 1.34 11.12
CA VAL A 18 -7.04 0.20 10.94
C VAL A 18 -6.30 -0.96 10.28
N GLY A 19 -5.54 -0.71 9.21
CA GLY A 19 -4.74 -1.72 8.54
C GLY A 19 -3.70 -2.36 9.47
N VAL A 20 -2.96 -1.55 10.22
CA VAL A 20 -1.94 -2.01 11.19
C VAL A 20 -2.56 -2.87 12.29
N THR A 21 -3.69 -2.44 12.86
CA THR A 21 -4.35 -3.22 13.93
C THR A 21 -4.92 -4.53 13.42
N MET A 22 -5.45 -4.56 12.19
CA MET A 22 -5.95 -5.79 11.58
C MET A 22 -4.82 -6.77 11.26
N LEU A 23 -3.74 -6.32 10.62
CA LEU A 23 -2.54 -7.13 10.33
C LEU A 23 -1.93 -7.70 11.60
N ARG A 24 -1.80 -6.88 12.66
CA ARG A 24 -1.29 -7.34 13.95
C ARG A 24 -2.17 -8.41 14.58
N ARG A 25 -3.51 -8.29 14.47
CA ARG A 25 -4.43 -9.33 14.96
C ARG A 25 -4.27 -10.62 14.16
N ILE A 26 -4.20 -10.54 12.84
CA ILE A 26 -4.12 -11.70 11.94
C ILE A 26 -2.79 -12.44 12.11
N GLU A 27 -1.67 -11.72 12.17
CA GLU A 27 -0.36 -12.36 12.17
C GLU A 27 0.22 -12.63 13.55
N ARG A 28 -0.30 -12.00 14.60
CA ARG A 28 0.27 -12.04 15.98
C ARG A 28 1.75 -11.63 16.06
N ASP A 29 2.31 -11.10 14.97
CA ASP A 29 3.69 -10.65 14.84
C ASP A 29 3.76 -9.13 14.60
N TRP A 30 4.89 -8.53 15.00
CA TRP A 30 5.14 -7.09 14.84
C TRP A 30 5.89 -6.75 13.55
N LEU A 31 6.63 -7.70 12.97
CA LEU A 31 7.47 -7.43 11.80
C LEU A 31 6.62 -7.03 10.58
N HIS A 32 5.49 -7.70 10.42
CA HIS A 32 4.59 -7.52 9.29
C HIS A 32 3.80 -6.20 9.28
N PRO A 33 3.14 -5.79 10.37
CA PRO A 33 2.48 -4.48 10.42
C PRO A 33 3.47 -3.33 10.26
N VAL A 34 4.73 -3.48 10.72
CA VAL A 34 5.77 -2.46 10.55
C VAL A 34 6.15 -2.31 9.07
N GLY A 35 6.39 -3.40 8.35
CA GLY A 35 6.70 -3.28 6.92
C GLY A 35 5.53 -2.72 6.11
N GLY A 36 4.28 -3.04 6.47
CA GLY A 36 3.09 -2.49 5.80
C GLY A 36 2.95 -0.98 6.04
N MET A 37 3.25 -0.55 7.26
CA MET A 37 3.31 0.87 7.61
C MET A 37 4.41 1.59 6.82
N ILE A 38 5.61 1.03 6.75
CA ILE A 38 6.73 1.62 5.98
C ILE A 38 6.36 1.72 4.50
N SER A 39 5.78 0.66 3.91
CA SER A 39 5.33 0.67 2.51
C SER A 39 4.30 1.78 2.26
N THR A 40 3.34 1.95 3.17
CA THR A 40 2.31 2.99 3.06
C THR A 40 2.90 4.39 3.19
N LEU A 41 3.85 4.60 4.12
CA LEU A 41 4.54 5.89 4.30
C LEU A 41 5.42 6.23 3.10
N LEU A 42 6.12 5.26 2.52
CA LEU A 42 6.90 5.44 1.29
C LEU A 42 5.98 5.79 0.12
N SER A 43 4.84 5.11 -0.01
CA SER A 43 3.80 5.42 -1.00
C SER A 43 3.30 6.86 -0.89
N LEU A 44 3.02 7.34 0.33
CA LEU A 44 2.72 8.75 0.58
C LEU A 44 3.89 9.66 0.18
N GLY A 45 5.11 9.28 0.56
CA GLY A 45 6.34 10.00 0.20
C GLY A 45 6.51 10.17 -1.32
N PHE A 46 6.18 9.15 -2.12
CA PHE A 46 6.20 9.25 -3.58
C PHE A 46 5.16 10.24 -4.12
N ILE A 47 3.95 10.25 -3.56
CA ILE A 47 2.91 11.20 -3.94
C ILE A 47 3.36 12.64 -3.62
N PHE A 48 3.92 12.86 -2.43
CA PHE A 48 4.44 14.16 -2.04
C PHE A 48 5.64 14.58 -2.88
N SER A 49 6.60 13.69 -3.14
CA SER A 49 7.75 13.96 -4.03
C SER A 49 7.32 14.35 -5.45
N TYR A 50 6.25 13.75 -5.96
CA TYR A 50 5.75 14.11 -7.28
C TYR A 50 5.23 15.55 -7.33
N TRP A 51 4.41 15.95 -6.35
CA TRP A 51 3.68 17.22 -6.34
C TRP A 51 4.40 18.37 -5.62
N LEU A 52 5.25 18.05 -4.66
CA LEU A 52 5.98 18.94 -3.75
C LEU A 52 7.43 18.44 -3.64
N PRO A 53 8.21 18.44 -4.74
CA PRO A 53 9.56 17.89 -4.78
C PRO A 53 10.53 18.56 -3.79
N ASP A 54 10.29 19.83 -3.45
CA ASP A 54 11.11 20.57 -2.48
C ASP A 54 10.91 20.08 -1.04
N LEU A 55 9.73 19.53 -0.71
CA LEU A 55 9.44 19.00 0.63
C LEU A 55 9.97 17.57 0.82
N VAL A 56 9.95 16.76 -0.26
CA VAL A 56 10.37 15.36 -0.22
C VAL A 56 11.27 15.08 -1.42
N PRO A 57 12.59 15.35 -1.31
CA PRO A 57 13.51 15.32 -2.43
C PRO A 57 13.99 13.90 -2.76
N LEU A 58 13.11 13.07 -3.32
CA LEU A 58 13.45 11.74 -3.85
C LEU A 58 14.07 11.87 -5.25
N HIS A 59 15.34 12.30 -5.32
CA HIS A 59 16.06 12.57 -6.57
C HIS A 59 17.11 11.51 -6.94
N ASP A 60 17.48 10.63 -6.01
CA ASP A 60 18.52 9.63 -6.22
C ASP A 60 17.99 8.31 -6.78
N ARG A 61 18.86 7.55 -7.47
CA ARG A 61 18.52 6.22 -8.01
C ARG A 61 18.08 5.21 -6.93
N SER A 62 18.32 5.50 -5.65
CA SER A 62 17.80 4.73 -4.51
C SER A 62 16.27 4.66 -4.49
N VAL A 63 15.57 5.59 -5.14
CA VAL A 63 14.12 5.61 -5.34
C VAL A 63 13.62 4.32 -6.01
N LEU A 64 14.41 3.73 -6.92
CA LEU A 64 14.06 2.45 -7.56
C LEU A 64 14.00 1.30 -6.55
N LEU A 65 14.92 1.29 -5.58
CA LEU A 65 14.92 0.28 -4.50
C LEU A 65 13.75 0.49 -3.55
N LEU A 66 13.43 1.75 -3.23
CA LEU A 66 12.26 2.09 -2.40
C LEU A 66 10.95 1.67 -3.09
N PHE A 67 10.85 1.87 -4.41
CA PHE A 67 9.68 1.45 -5.17
C PHE A 67 9.58 -0.08 -5.26
N ALA A 68 10.70 -0.77 -5.50
CA ALA A 68 10.75 -2.22 -5.47
C ALA A 68 10.35 -2.79 -4.10
N PHE A 69 10.78 -2.15 -3.01
CA PHE A 69 10.38 -2.50 -1.65
C PHE A 69 8.86 -2.38 -1.45
N VAL A 70 8.27 -1.26 -1.87
CA VAL A 70 6.82 -1.03 -1.79
C VAL A 70 6.04 -2.11 -2.55
N LEU A 71 6.42 -2.39 -3.80
CA LEU A 71 5.78 -3.44 -4.61
C LEU A 71 5.91 -4.84 -3.98
N PHE A 72 7.11 -5.19 -3.52
CA PHE A 72 7.37 -6.47 -2.88
C PHE A 72 6.52 -6.64 -1.62
N TRP A 73 6.50 -5.61 -0.78
CA TRP A 73 5.83 -5.66 0.51
C TRP A 73 4.31 -5.72 0.36
N ASP A 74 3.75 -4.92 -0.55
CA ASP A 74 2.30 -4.89 -0.78
C ASP A 74 1.83 -6.20 -1.41
N LEU A 75 2.59 -6.77 -2.36
CA LEU A 75 2.27 -8.09 -2.92
C LEU A 75 2.38 -9.21 -1.88
N TYR A 76 3.40 -9.16 -1.03
CA TYR A 76 3.57 -10.10 0.07
C TYR A 76 2.40 -10.02 1.05
N SER A 77 2.01 -8.80 1.44
CA SER A 77 0.88 -8.55 2.33
C SER A 77 -0.45 -9.01 1.72
N LEU A 78 -0.67 -8.76 0.42
CA LEU A 78 -1.87 -9.21 -0.29
C LEU A 78 -1.98 -10.73 -0.37
N ARG A 79 -0.88 -11.43 -0.69
CA ARG A 79 -0.85 -12.90 -0.68
C ARG A 79 -1.15 -13.44 0.70
N ARG A 80 -0.51 -12.86 1.71
CA ARG A 80 -0.66 -13.31 3.10
C ARG A 80 -2.06 -13.07 3.66
N LEU A 81 -2.64 -11.90 3.38
CA LEU A 81 -4.04 -11.60 3.70
C LEU A 81 -4.96 -12.59 3.00
N ARG A 82 -4.76 -12.85 1.70
CA ARG A 82 -5.56 -13.85 0.98
C ARG A 82 -5.52 -15.22 1.64
N ASP A 83 -4.35 -15.65 2.12
CA ASP A 83 -4.20 -16.98 2.72
C ASP A 83 -4.78 -17.07 4.13
N LYS A 84 -4.62 -16.04 4.96
CA LYS A 84 -4.98 -16.07 6.40
C LYS A 84 -6.34 -15.49 6.75
N LEU A 85 -6.90 -14.63 5.90
CA LEU A 85 -8.17 -13.94 6.16
C LEU A 85 -9.39 -14.87 6.15
N PRO A 86 -9.47 -15.94 5.31
CA PRO A 86 -10.53 -16.94 5.39
C PRO A 86 -10.53 -17.69 6.73
N GLU A 87 -9.35 -18.07 7.23
CA GLU A 87 -9.15 -18.75 8.51
C GLU A 87 -9.59 -17.89 9.70
N TYR A 88 -9.31 -16.57 9.66
CA TYR A 88 -9.68 -15.64 10.73
C TYR A 88 -11.16 -15.28 10.78
N LEU A 89 -11.85 -15.30 9.64
CA LEU A 89 -13.28 -14.97 9.56
C LEU A 89 -14.18 -16.18 9.82
N GLY A 90 -13.61 -17.37 10.05
CA GLY A 90 -14.38 -18.59 10.28
C GLY A 90 -15.31 -18.92 9.12
N LEU A 91 -14.94 -18.51 7.90
CA LEU A 91 -15.70 -18.79 6.70
C LEU A 91 -15.48 -20.27 6.37
N GLU A 92 -16.53 -21.08 6.47
CA GLU A 92 -16.58 -22.41 5.83
C GLU A 92 -16.14 -22.26 4.37
N GLU A 93 -15.52 -23.30 3.81
CA GLU A 93 -14.86 -23.32 2.48
C GLU A 93 -15.72 -22.75 1.32
N ASP A 94 -17.02 -22.53 1.53
CA ASP A 94 -18.00 -22.00 0.57
C ASP A 94 -18.43 -20.53 0.77
N SER A 95 -17.97 -19.79 1.79
CA SER A 95 -18.42 -18.42 2.04
C SER A 95 -17.49 -17.33 1.46
N GLU A 96 -17.77 -16.94 0.22
CA GLU A 96 -17.64 -15.59 -0.39
C GLU A 96 -16.33 -14.77 -0.28
N LEU A 97 -15.19 -15.37 0.06
CA LEU A 97 -13.86 -14.85 -0.33
C LEU A 97 -13.37 -15.52 -1.62
N GLN A 98 -14.27 -15.72 -2.57
CA GLN A 98 -13.87 -16.14 -3.90
C GLN A 98 -13.04 -15.03 -4.58
N PRO A 99 -12.05 -15.37 -5.41
CA PRO A 99 -11.20 -14.46 -6.19
C PRO A 99 -11.95 -13.64 -7.28
N GLY A 100 -13.21 -13.28 -7.02
CA GLY A 100 -14.08 -12.38 -7.79
C GLY A 100 -14.85 -11.37 -6.92
N SER A 101 -14.58 -11.29 -5.61
CA SER A 101 -15.21 -10.31 -4.71
C SER A 101 -14.79 -8.89 -5.08
N GLY A 102 -15.78 -8.01 -5.34
CA GLY A 102 -15.56 -6.60 -5.65
C GLY A 102 -14.75 -5.86 -4.58
N ALA A 103 -14.70 -6.36 -3.33
CA ALA A 103 -13.88 -5.81 -2.25
C ALA A 103 -12.37 -5.96 -2.50
N TRP A 104 -11.94 -7.09 -3.08
CA TRP A 104 -10.53 -7.32 -3.40
C TRP A 104 -10.08 -6.47 -4.59
N LEU A 105 -10.93 -6.40 -5.63
CA LEU A 105 -10.70 -5.55 -6.81
C LEU A 105 -10.68 -4.07 -6.44
N THR A 106 -11.60 -3.61 -5.59
CA THR A 106 -11.61 -2.22 -5.10
C THR A 106 -10.38 -1.92 -4.26
N GLY A 107 -9.92 -2.87 -3.43
CA GLY A 107 -8.66 -2.76 -2.70
C GLY A 107 -7.47 -2.52 -3.63
N ILE A 108 -7.31 -3.33 -4.68
CA ILE A 108 -6.23 -3.16 -5.67
C ILE A 108 -6.37 -1.83 -6.41
N LEU A 109 -7.59 -1.47 -6.80
CA LEU A 109 -7.85 -0.23 -7.54
C LEU A 109 -7.54 1.00 -6.68
N LEU A 110 -7.74 0.92 -5.37
CA LEU A 110 -7.33 1.95 -4.42
C LEU A 110 -5.81 2.04 -4.24
N MET A 111 -5.03 1.01 -4.56
CA MET A 111 -3.56 1.08 -4.49
C MET A 111 -2.94 1.68 -5.77
N LEU A 112 -3.63 1.59 -6.92
CA LEU A 112 -3.12 2.05 -8.22
C LEU A 112 -2.59 3.50 -8.23
N PRO A 113 -3.27 4.50 -7.64
CA PRO A 113 -2.79 5.87 -7.67
C PRO A 113 -1.40 6.02 -7.02
N ALA A 114 -1.15 5.34 -5.89
CA ALA A 114 0.14 5.37 -5.23
C ALA A 114 1.26 4.81 -6.11
N TYR A 115 1.03 3.67 -6.76
CA TYR A 115 2.02 3.07 -7.68
C TYR A 115 2.26 3.93 -8.92
N TYR A 116 1.22 4.56 -9.45
CA TYR A 116 1.34 5.47 -10.58
C TYR A 116 2.28 6.65 -10.25
N PHE A 117 2.08 7.31 -9.10
CA PHE A 117 2.96 8.40 -8.68
C PHE A 117 4.38 7.91 -8.39
N ALA A 118 4.54 6.76 -7.74
CA ALA A 118 5.86 6.17 -7.51
C ALA A 118 6.60 5.87 -8.83
N ALA A 119 5.92 5.31 -9.82
CA ALA A 119 6.49 5.07 -11.15
C ALA A 119 6.91 6.38 -11.85
N LEU A 120 6.11 7.44 -11.73
CA LEU A 120 6.48 8.76 -12.28
C LEU A 120 7.71 9.36 -11.60
N VAL A 121 7.84 9.22 -10.28
CA VAL A 121 9.04 9.65 -9.55
C VAL A 121 10.26 8.82 -9.99
N CYS A 122 10.11 7.50 -10.13
CA CYS A 122 11.17 6.63 -10.66
C CYS A 122 11.62 7.04 -12.07
N LEU A 123 10.68 7.33 -12.98
CA LEU A 123 10.99 7.82 -14.32
C LEU A 123 11.74 9.15 -14.31
N ARG A 124 11.38 10.07 -13.39
CA ARG A 124 12.06 11.36 -13.22
C ARG A 124 13.54 11.19 -12.86
N VAL A 125 13.89 10.16 -12.10
CA VAL A 125 15.25 9.88 -11.63
C VAL A 125 16.09 9.11 -12.66
N MET A 126 15.42 8.44 -13.60
CA MET A 126 16.09 7.67 -14.67
C MET A 126 16.47 8.53 -15.88
N ASN A 127 15.75 9.63 -16.10
CA ASN A 127 16.00 10.61 -17.17
C ASN A 127 16.94 11.72 -16.70
#